data_AF-A0A937H2A7-F1
#
_entry.id   AF-A0A937H2A7-F1
#
_cell.length_a   1.000
_cell.length_b   1.000
_cell.length_c   1.000
_cell.angle_alpha   90.00
_cell.angle_beta   90.00
_cell.angle_gamma   90.00
#
_symmetry.space_group_name_H-M   'P 1'
#
loop_
_entity.id
_entity.type
_entity.pdbx_description
1 polymer ?
#
loop_
_entity_poly.entity_id
_entity_poly.type
_entity_poly.pdbx_seq_one_letter_code
_entity_poly.pdbx_strand_id
1 'polypeptide(L)' 'MDTVLIGGIGFLILAGISFLLIRIIDNSSMNSKNKRLFNYVILGFLVLVTIAIFKWHSSTYLIPN' A
#
# COMPACT_ATOMS: atom_id res chain seq x y z
N MET A 1 -10.18 11.73 15.93
CA MET A 1 -8.94 10.91 15.95
C MET A 1 -8.08 11.37 14.78
N ASP A 2 -6.77 11.53 14.94
CA ASP A 2 -5.91 12.09 13.88
C ASP A 2 -5.61 11.03 12.80
N THR A 3 -6.64 10.74 11.99
CA THR A 3 -6.60 9.69 10.96
C THR A 3 -5.65 10.02 9.83
N VAL A 4 -5.31 11.30 9.64
CA VAL A 4 -4.30 11.74 8.67
C VAL A 4 -2.93 11.26 9.11
N LEU A 5 -2.55 11.51 10.37
CA LEU A 5 -1.23 11.12 10.87
C LEU A 5 -1.10 9.59 10.94
N ILE A 6 -2.11 8.91 11.47
CA ILE A 6 -2.12 7.44 11.59
C ILE A 6 -2.14 6.77 10.21
N GLY A 7 -3.01 7.24 9.31
CA GLY A 7 -3.11 6.71 7.94
C GLY A 7 -1.84 6.98 7.15
N GLY A 8 -1.28 8.18 7.25
CA GLY A 8 -0.04 8.58 6.58
C GLY A 8 1.17 7.76 7.05
N ILE A 9 1.35 7.60 8.36
CA ILE A 9 2.44 6.77 8.92
C ILE A 9 2.26 5.30 8.51
N GLY A 10 1.04 4.76 8.61
CA GLY A 10 0.74 3.40 8.18
C GLY A 10 1.04 3.18 6.70
N PHE A 11 0.68 4.13 5.84
CA PHE A 11 1.00 4.10 4.42
C PHE A 11 2.51 4.11 4.15
N LEU A 12 3.27 4.97 4.83
CA LEU A 12 4.72 5.05 4.65
C LEU A 12 5.42 3.74 5.03
N ILE A 13 5.03 3.14 6.15
CA ILE A 13 5.55 1.83 6.58
C ILE A 13 5.23 0.77 5.53
N LEU A 14 3.98 0.73 5.05
CA LEU A 14 3.56 -0.25 4.05
C LEU A 14 4.26 -0.05 2.71
N ALA A 15 4.47 1.19 2.29
CA ALA A 15 5.24 1.52 1.09
C ALA A 15 6.68 1.04 1.24
N GLY A 16 7.33 1.28 2.38
CA GLY A 16 8.67 0.78 2.68
C GLY A 16 8.75 -0.75 2.57
N ILE A 17 7.81 -1.47 3.19
CA ILE A 17 7.72 -2.93 3.12
C ILE A 17 7.54 -3.39 1.66
N SER A 18 6.68 -2.70 0.90
CA SER A 18 6.41 -3.03 -0.50
C SER A 18 7.66 -2.88 -1.37
N PHE A 19 8.44 -1.81 -1.17
CA PHE A 19 9.73 -1.63 -1.86
C PHE A 19 10.75 -2.71 -1.50
N LEU A 20 10.80 -3.14 -0.23
CA LEU A 20 11.65 -4.26 0.17
C LEU A 20 11.21 -5.58 -0.47
N LEU A 21 9.91 -5.85 -0.51
CA LEU A 21 9.35 -7.05 -1.16
C LEU A 21 9.65 -7.07 -2.66
N ILE A 22 9.45 -5.95 -3.37
CA ILE A 22 9.82 -5.82 -4.79
C ILE A 22 11.30 -6.14 -4.98
N ARG A 23 12.18 -5.57 -4.14
CA ARG A 23 13.62 -5.85 -4.21
C ARG A 23 13.94 -7.33 -3.98
N ILE A 24 13.26 -7.99 -3.05
CA ILE A 24 13.44 -9.43 -2.79
C ILE A 24 12.99 -10.26 -3.99
N ILE A 25 11.84 -9.93 -4.58
CA ILE A 25 11.29 -10.61 -5.75
C ILE A 25 12.21 -10.43 -6.96
N ASP A 26 12.72 -9.22 -7.18
CA ASP A 26 13.61 -8.93 -8.31
C ASP A 26 14.93 -9.70 -8.22
N ASN A 27 15.46 -9.91 -7.00
CA ASN A 27 16.67 -10.71 -6.76
C ASN A 27 16.44 -12.23 -6.69
N SER A 28 15.19 -12.69 -6.63
CA SER A 28 14.88 -14.12 -6.57
C SER A 28 15.24 -14.87 -7.87
N SER A 29 15.37 -16.20 -7.82
CA SER A 29 15.58 -17.04 -9.00
C SER A 29 14.30 -17.29 -9.82
N MET A 30 13.22 -16.55 -9.55
CA MET A 30 11.93 -16.73 -10.21
C MET A 30 11.97 -16.33 -11.70
N ASN A 31 11.05 -16.91 -12.48
CA ASN A 31 10.89 -16.56 -13.88
C ASN A 31 10.43 -15.10 -14.05
N SER A 32 10.87 -14.43 -15.13
CA SER A 32 10.65 -12.99 -15.37
C SER A 32 9.18 -12.60 -15.42
N LYS A 33 8.31 -13.47 -15.94
CA LYS A 33 6.85 -13.29 -15.95
C LYS A 33 6.27 -13.21 -14.54
N ASN A 34 6.72 -14.09 -13.65
CA ASN A 34 6.22 -14.15 -12.28
C ASN A 34 6.69 -12.93 -11.48
N LYS A 35 7.97 -12.52 -11.62
CA LYS A 35 8.48 -11.30 -10.98
C LYS A 35 7.63 -10.08 -11.32
N ARG A 36 7.32 -9.90 -12.60
CA ARG A 36 6.42 -8.82 -13.07
C ARG A 36 5.03 -8.91 -12.45
N LEU A 37 4.42 -10.10 -12.44
CA LEU A 37 3.10 -10.30 -11.84
C LEU A 37 3.09 -9.94 -10.35
N PHE A 38 4.07 -10.41 -9.58
CA PHE A 38 4.17 -10.10 -8.15
C PHE A 38 4.38 -8.61 -7.90
N ASN A 39 5.23 -7.94 -8.69
CA ASN A 39 5.43 -6.50 -8.57
C ASN A 39 4.14 -5.73 -8.87
N TYR A 40 3.35 -6.14 -9.87
CA TYR A 40 2.04 -5.54 -10.13
C TYR A 40 1.05 -5.77 -9.00
N VAL A 41 1.04 -6.97 -8.40
CA VAL A 41 0.18 -7.27 -7.25
C VAL A 41 0.54 -6.40 -6.04
N ILE A 42 1.83 -6.23 -5.75
CA ILE A 42 2.30 -5.38 -4.65
C ILE A 42 1.92 -3.91 -4.87
N LEU A 43 2.14 -3.38 -6.07
CA LEU A 43 1.76 -2.01 -6.40
C LEU A 43 0.24 -1.81 -6.40
N GLY A 44 -0.51 -2.76 -6.94
CA GLY A 44 -1.98 -2.74 -6.91
C GLY A 44 -2.52 -2.76 -5.48
N PHE A 45 -1.91 -3.56 -4.60
CA PHE A 45 -2.25 -3.57 -3.18
C PHE A 45 -1.99 -2.22 -2.50
N LEU A 46 -0.85 -1.58 -2.79
CA LEU A 46 -0.58 -0.22 -2.28
C LEU A 46 -1.65 0.78 -2.68
N VAL A 47 -2.09 0.75 -3.95
CA VAL A 47 -3.16 1.63 -4.44
C VAL A 47 -4.47 1.38 -3.68
N LEU A 48 -4.84 0.11 -3.46
CA LEU A 48 -6.05 -0.23 -2.70
C LEU A 48 -5.98 0.27 -1.26
N VAL A 49 -4.82 0.15 -0.60
CA VAL A 49 -4.62 0.68 0.76
C VAL A 49 -4.72 2.20 0.79
N THR A 50 -4.15 2.90 -0.20
CA THR A 50 -4.30 4.36 -0.31
C THR A 50 -5.77 4.76 -0.41
N ILE A 51 -6.55 4.10 -1.26
CA ILE A 51 -8.00 4.34 -1.40
C ILE A 51 -8.71 4.08 -0.07
N ALA A 52 -8.37 3.00 0.63
CA ALA A 52 -8.96 2.65 1.91
C ALA A 52 -8.67 3.71 2.98
N ILE A 53 -7.45 4.24 3.04
CA ILE A 53 -7.06 5.31 3.98
C ILE A 53 -7.86 6.58 3.69
N PHE A 54 -7.96 6.99 2.42
CA PHE A 54 -8.76 8.17 2.06
C PHE A 54 -10.24 7.99 2.36
N LYS A 55 -10.79 6.79 2.09
CA LYS A 55 -12.18 6.47 2.43
C LYS A 55 -12.40 6.49 3.94
N TRP A 56 -11.48 5.94 4.73
CA TRP A 56 -11.54 5.96 6.19
C TRP A 56 -11.46 7.38 6.74
N HIS A 57 -10.52 8.19 6.25
CA HIS A 57 -10.39 9.59 6.61
C HIS A 57 -11.67 10.36 6.27
N SER A 58 -12.13 10.27 5.02
CA SER A 58 -13.39 10.83 4.54
C SER A 58 -14.57 10.44 5.44
N SER A 59 -14.75 9.16 5.75
CA SER A 59 -15.84 8.68 6.62
C SER A 59 -15.75 9.21 8.05
N THR A 60 -14.55 9.48 8.56
CA THR A 60 -14.39 10.00 9.93
C THR A 60 -14.80 11.47 10.03
N TYR A 61 -14.70 12.23 8.93
CA TYR A 61 -14.97 13.68 8.93
C TYR A 61 -16.24 14.08 8.18
N LEU A 62 -16.80 13.23 7.31
CA LEU A 62 -18.02 13.50 6.52
C LEU A 62 -19.27 12.80 7.02
N ILE A 63 -19.23 12.10 8.17
CA ILE A 63 -20.48 11.73 8.85
C ILE A 63 -21.14 13.05 9.29
N PRO A 64 -22.34 13.39 8.79
CA PRO A 64 -23.04 14.57 9.24
C PRO A 64 -23.44 14.34 10.70
N ASN A 65 -23.12 15.32 11.56
CA ASN A 65 -23.87 15.49 12.80
C ASN A 65 -25.37 15.63 12.50
#